data_AF-A0A7X5LI30-F1
#
_entry.id   AF-A0A7X5LI30-F1
#
_cell.length_a   1.000
_cell.length_b   1.000
_cell.length_c   1.000
_cell.angle_alpha   90.00
_cell.angle_beta   90.00
_cell.angle_gamma   90.00
#
_symmetry.space_group_name_H-M   'P 1'
#
loop_
_entity.id
_entity.type
_entity.pdbx_description
1 polymer ?
#
loop_
_entity_poly.entity_id
_entity_poly.type
_entity_poly.pdbx_seq_one_letter_code
_entity_poly.pdbx_strand_id
1 'polypeptide(L)'
;MNKVQLNPVGWMSQLSQIEVSQLQDTANSQLFQMFKNCCLAVLNSGVDEDNFEVLFAPYHDFDIRLVRRERGVKIELINPPEVAFVDGELIKGVHEHIFSVLRDLLFMGNKYAFLHQSAPADNESITDMVFDMLRHSNALEGNDNLNTVVCWGGHSINQTEYKYTKEVGYQLGLRKINICTGCGPGAMKGPMKGATIGHAKQRYHEGRYIGISEPSIIAAEPPNAIVNELIVMPDIEKRLEAFVRLSHGIIIFPGGVGTAEELLYILGILMNDKNAQQPFPLILTGPAGSEQYFEAIDAFVGATLGKEAQEKYQIIVDDPQDVARVMTAGLEKVREFRVAMGDAFSFNWSLKIEDAFQHPFIPTHETMSQLALHHDQSPAELAVVLRQAFSGIVAGNVKAEGIKQIKERGPFVLSGEQSLMQRIDTLLESFVAQHRMKLPGTAYEPCYVVK
;
A
#
# COMPACT_ATOMS: atom_id res chain seq x y z
N MET A 1 18.06 2.77 -30.53
CA MET A 1 17.00 3.42 -29.74
C MET A 1 15.72 2.67 -30.02
N ASN A 2 15.33 1.78 -29.10
CA ASN A 2 14.08 1.04 -29.20
C ASN A 2 12.94 1.99 -28.82
N LYS A 3 11.88 2.06 -29.63
CA LYS A 3 10.76 2.97 -29.41
C LYS A 3 9.45 2.20 -29.49
N VAL A 4 8.62 2.36 -28.47
CA VAL A 4 7.30 1.72 -28.39
C VAL A 4 6.25 2.81 -28.19
N GLN A 5 5.22 2.82 -29.04
CA GLN A 5 4.12 3.77 -28.91
C GLN A 5 2.90 3.09 -28.30
N LEU A 6 2.44 3.64 -27.17
CA LEU A 6 1.27 3.18 -26.46
C LEU A 6 0.08 4.06 -26.83
N ASN A 7 -1.02 3.40 -27.20
CA ASN A 7 -2.30 4.07 -27.40
C ASN A 7 -2.98 4.31 -26.05
N PRO A 8 -3.72 5.41 -25.88
CA PRO A 8 -4.43 5.68 -24.64
C PRO A 8 -5.52 4.64 -24.37
N VAL A 9 -5.73 4.34 -23.08
CA VAL A 9 -6.78 3.44 -22.58
C VAL A 9 -7.84 4.22 -21.80
N GLY A 10 -9.08 3.72 -21.81
CA GLY A 10 -10.19 4.35 -21.10
C GLY A 10 -10.41 5.81 -21.52
N TRP A 11 -10.77 6.66 -20.55
CA TRP A 11 -11.06 8.07 -20.79
C TRP A 11 -9.80 8.92 -21.05
N MET A 12 -8.59 8.39 -20.83
CA MET A 12 -7.33 9.04 -21.25
C MET A 12 -7.22 9.18 -22.78
N SER A 13 -8.08 8.48 -23.54
CA SER A 13 -8.24 8.67 -24.98
C SER A 13 -9.01 9.95 -25.35
N GLN A 14 -9.57 10.65 -24.37
CA GLN A 14 -10.45 11.80 -24.54
C GLN A 14 -9.99 13.02 -23.71
N LEU A 15 -8.68 13.27 -23.63
CA LEU A 15 -8.15 14.48 -23.01
C LEU A 15 -8.43 15.72 -23.89
N SER A 16 -8.83 16.81 -23.25
CA SER A 16 -8.97 18.12 -23.88
C SER A 16 -7.60 18.69 -24.29
N GLN A 17 -7.59 19.60 -25.25
CA GLN A 17 -6.33 20.21 -25.73
C GLN A 17 -5.60 21.00 -24.64
N ILE A 18 -6.32 21.51 -23.63
CA ILE A 18 -5.75 22.22 -22.49
C ILE A 18 -5.03 21.23 -21.56
N GLU A 19 -5.66 20.11 -21.21
CA GLU A 19 -5.03 19.05 -20.39
C GLU A 19 -3.78 18.50 -21.08
N VAL A 20 -3.82 18.33 -22.40
CA VAL A 20 -2.65 17.93 -23.18
C VAL A 20 -1.54 18.99 -23.20
N SER A 21 -1.88 20.27 -23.22
CA SER A 21 -0.88 21.35 -23.15
C SER A 21 -0.22 21.41 -21.78
N GLN A 22 -1.02 21.33 -20.70
CA GLN A 22 -0.52 21.29 -19.32
C GLN A 22 0.45 20.12 -19.11
N LEU A 23 0.15 18.96 -19.71
CA LEU A 23 1.03 17.79 -19.73
C LEU A 23 2.40 18.03 -20.38
N GLN A 24 2.44 18.82 -21.47
CA GLN A 24 3.67 19.12 -22.19
C GLN A 24 4.49 20.22 -21.49
N ASP A 25 3.82 21.24 -20.95
CA ASP A 25 4.47 22.30 -20.17
C ASP A 25 5.08 21.75 -18.86
N THR A 26 4.49 20.68 -18.31
CA THR A 26 5.05 19.93 -17.19
C THR A 26 6.15 18.93 -17.57
N ALA A 27 6.48 18.72 -18.86
CA ALA A 27 7.50 17.72 -19.26
C ALA A 27 8.91 18.00 -18.71
N ASN A 28 9.21 19.23 -18.27
CA ASN A 28 10.44 19.60 -17.57
C ASN A 28 10.25 19.83 -16.05
N SER A 29 9.10 19.44 -15.51
CA SER A 29 8.73 19.63 -14.10
C SER A 29 9.07 18.40 -13.26
N GLN A 30 9.14 18.60 -11.94
CA GLN A 30 9.26 17.53 -10.95
C GLN A 30 8.16 16.47 -11.09
N LEU A 31 6.94 16.86 -11.50
CA LEU A 31 5.82 15.95 -11.73
C LEU A 31 6.11 14.97 -12.88
N PHE A 32 6.71 15.45 -13.97
CA PHE A 32 7.06 14.58 -15.09
C PHE A 32 8.18 13.61 -14.73
N GLN A 33 9.14 14.04 -13.91
CA GLN A 33 10.16 13.11 -13.43
C GLN A 33 9.58 12.06 -12.48
N MET A 34 8.62 12.43 -11.63
CA MET A 34 7.86 11.48 -10.81
C MET A 34 7.07 10.50 -11.68
N PHE A 35 6.39 10.98 -12.72
CA PHE A 35 5.71 10.15 -13.72
C PHE A 35 6.66 9.15 -14.38
N LYS A 36 7.82 9.62 -14.87
CA LYS A 36 8.84 8.77 -15.48
C LYS A 36 9.32 7.66 -14.52
N ASN A 37 9.62 8.01 -13.27
CA ASN A 37 10.04 7.05 -12.26
C ASN A 37 8.95 6.01 -11.96
N CYS A 38 7.70 6.45 -11.81
CA CYS A 38 6.57 5.55 -11.58
C CYS A 38 6.35 4.60 -12.76
N CYS A 39 6.45 5.09 -14.00
CA CYS A 39 6.36 4.24 -15.19
C CYS A 39 7.53 3.26 -15.31
N LEU A 40 8.75 3.66 -14.95
CA LEU A 40 9.90 2.76 -14.93
C LEU A 40 9.72 1.64 -13.90
N ALA A 41 9.14 1.94 -12.74
CA ALA A 41 8.77 0.95 -11.73
C ALA A 41 7.73 -0.03 -12.27
N VAL A 42 6.64 0.47 -12.87
CA VAL A 42 5.60 -0.34 -13.52
C VAL A 42 6.18 -1.26 -14.60
N LEU A 43 7.12 -0.76 -15.43
CA LEU A 43 7.77 -1.53 -16.48
C LEU A 43 8.74 -2.60 -15.94
N ASN A 44 9.20 -2.49 -14.69
CA ASN A 44 9.99 -3.53 -14.04
C ASN A 44 9.13 -4.48 -13.17
N SER A 45 7.81 -4.48 -13.36
CA SER A 45 6.91 -5.43 -12.71
C SER A 45 7.38 -6.86 -12.94
N GLY A 46 7.66 -7.59 -11.85
CA GLY A 46 8.10 -9.00 -11.91
C GLY A 46 9.60 -9.21 -11.75
N VAL A 47 10.41 -8.15 -11.63
CA VAL A 47 11.79 -8.25 -11.17
C VAL A 47 11.81 -8.44 -9.65
N ASP A 48 12.55 -9.45 -9.17
CA ASP A 48 12.73 -9.72 -7.75
C ASP A 48 13.87 -8.86 -7.18
N GLU A 49 13.67 -7.53 -7.13
CA GLU A 49 14.60 -6.53 -6.59
C GLU A 49 13.80 -5.49 -5.79
N ASP A 50 14.23 -5.20 -4.56
CA ASP A 50 13.56 -4.27 -3.64
C ASP A 50 14.35 -2.98 -3.40
N ASN A 51 15.53 -2.85 -4.01
CA ASN A 51 16.33 -1.63 -3.98
C ASN A 51 16.12 -0.77 -5.24
N PHE A 52 15.56 0.43 -5.05
CA PHE A 52 15.26 1.34 -6.16
C PHE A 52 16.51 1.76 -6.97
N GLU A 53 17.68 1.92 -6.35
CA GLU A 53 18.91 2.32 -7.05
C GLU A 53 19.36 1.20 -7.99
N VAL A 54 19.31 -0.04 -7.51
CA VAL A 54 19.68 -1.23 -8.29
C VAL A 54 18.68 -1.46 -9.42
N LEU A 55 17.38 -1.30 -9.14
CA LEU A 55 16.32 -1.45 -10.12
C LEU A 55 16.45 -0.46 -11.29
N PHE A 56 16.81 0.80 -10.99
CA PHE A 56 16.86 1.87 -11.99
C PHE A 56 18.22 2.03 -12.66
N ALA A 57 19.32 1.60 -12.03
CA ALA A 57 20.68 1.75 -12.56
C ALA A 57 20.88 1.24 -14.00
N PRO A 58 20.28 0.12 -14.44
CA PRO A 58 20.41 -0.34 -15.82
C PRO A 58 19.77 0.59 -16.86
N TYR A 59 18.81 1.43 -16.45
CA TYR A 59 17.89 2.15 -17.35
C TYR A 59 18.16 3.66 -17.41
N HIS A 60 19.43 4.05 -17.44
CA HIS A 60 19.84 5.47 -17.54
C HIS A 60 19.43 6.15 -18.86
N ASP A 61 19.21 5.36 -19.92
CA ASP A 61 18.78 5.82 -21.24
C ASP A 61 17.27 5.59 -21.49
N PHE A 62 16.52 5.16 -20.47
CA PHE A 62 15.07 5.10 -20.51
C PHE A 62 14.50 6.51 -20.53
N ASP A 63 13.51 6.73 -21.40
CA ASP A 63 12.81 8.01 -21.46
C ASP A 63 11.35 7.83 -21.88
N ILE A 64 10.53 8.84 -21.57
CA ILE A 64 9.12 8.86 -21.94
C ILE A 64 8.84 10.16 -22.68
N ARG A 65 8.02 10.11 -23.73
CA ARG A 65 7.51 11.30 -24.41
C ARG A 65 6.00 11.24 -24.53
N LEU A 66 5.35 12.34 -24.20
CA LEU A 66 3.93 12.53 -24.42
C LEU A 66 3.71 13.13 -25.80
N VAL A 67 3.07 12.34 -26.67
CA VAL A 67 2.87 12.67 -28.07
C VAL A 67 1.40 12.96 -28.32
N ARG A 68 1.09 14.22 -28.64
CA ARG A 68 -0.27 14.67 -29.00
C ARG A 68 -0.71 14.06 -30.33
N ARG A 69 -1.94 13.54 -30.37
CA ARG A 69 -2.63 13.06 -31.57
C ARG A 69 -4.10 13.48 -31.53
N GLU A 70 -4.81 13.32 -32.64
CA GLU A 70 -6.23 13.69 -32.75
C GLU A 70 -7.14 12.90 -31.78
N ARG A 71 -6.73 11.68 -31.39
CA ARG A 71 -7.45 10.80 -30.44
C ARG A 71 -6.83 10.81 -29.04
N GLY A 72 -6.30 11.96 -28.60
CA GLY A 72 -5.72 12.14 -27.25
C GLY A 72 -4.19 12.01 -27.21
N VAL A 73 -3.66 11.62 -26.04
CA VAL A 73 -2.22 11.55 -25.77
C VAL A 73 -1.72 10.13 -25.94
N LYS A 74 -0.72 9.95 -26.81
CA LYS A 74 0.08 8.72 -26.86
C LYS A 74 1.30 8.86 -25.97
N ILE A 75 1.73 7.73 -25.41
CA ILE A 75 2.99 7.64 -24.67
C ILE A 75 4.01 6.94 -25.59
N GLU A 76 5.10 7.61 -25.92
CA GLU A 76 6.26 6.99 -26.58
C GLU A 76 7.28 6.61 -25.50
N LEU A 77 7.48 5.31 -25.32
CA LEU A 77 8.53 4.76 -24.47
C LEU A 77 9.82 4.63 -25.28
N ILE A 78 10.93 5.06 -24.69
CA ILE A 78 12.27 5.01 -25.26
C ILE A 78 13.09 4.07 -24.39
N ASN A 79 13.65 3.03 -25.00
CA ASN A 79 14.45 2.00 -24.33
C ASN A 79 13.77 1.43 -23.07
N PRO A 80 12.49 0.98 -23.15
CA PRO A 80 11.82 0.41 -21.98
C PRO A 80 12.43 -0.95 -21.58
N PRO A 81 12.33 -1.34 -20.30
CA PRO A 81 12.71 -2.68 -19.81
C PRO A 81 12.09 -3.82 -20.63
N GLU A 82 12.91 -4.76 -21.10
CA GLU A 82 12.45 -5.89 -21.93
C GLU A 82 11.54 -6.86 -21.15
N VAL A 83 11.67 -6.92 -19.83
CA VAL A 83 10.86 -7.79 -18.95
C VAL A 83 9.36 -7.51 -19.03
N ALA A 84 8.96 -6.30 -19.43
CA ALA A 84 7.55 -5.94 -19.61
C ALA A 84 6.93 -6.48 -20.91
N PHE A 85 7.72 -7.09 -21.80
CA PHE A 85 7.30 -7.52 -23.13
C PHE A 85 7.24 -9.03 -23.26
N VAL A 86 6.26 -9.52 -24.03
CA VAL A 86 6.14 -10.91 -24.46
C VAL A 86 6.14 -10.89 -25.98
N ASP A 87 7.14 -11.52 -26.60
CA ASP A 87 7.33 -11.55 -28.06
C ASP A 87 7.32 -10.15 -28.72
N GLY A 88 7.84 -9.14 -28.00
CA GLY A 88 7.90 -7.75 -28.44
C GLY A 88 6.61 -6.95 -28.23
N GLU A 89 5.56 -7.56 -27.69
CA GLU A 89 4.32 -6.88 -27.30
C GLU A 89 4.30 -6.57 -25.80
N LEU A 90 3.95 -5.33 -25.44
CA LEU A 90 3.86 -4.93 -24.04
C LEU A 90 2.71 -5.68 -23.35
N ILE A 91 2.95 -6.24 -22.17
CA ILE A 91 1.90 -6.88 -21.36
C ILE A 91 0.75 -5.90 -21.13
N LYS A 92 -0.48 -6.31 -21.46
CA LYS A 92 -1.66 -5.44 -21.41
C LYS A 92 -1.90 -4.80 -20.04
N GLY A 93 -1.72 -5.53 -18.94
CA GLY A 93 -1.86 -4.98 -17.59
C GLY A 93 -0.83 -3.88 -17.30
N VAL A 94 0.42 -4.05 -17.75
CA VAL A 94 1.48 -3.04 -17.63
C VAL A 94 1.14 -1.80 -18.46
N HIS A 95 0.60 -1.99 -19.67
CA HIS A 95 0.09 -0.89 -20.50
C HIS A 95 -1.01 -0.11 -19.76
N GLU A 96 -2.00 -0.79 -19.18
CA GLU A 96 -3.07 -0.15 -18.41
C GLU A 96 -2.53 0.61 -17.19
N HIS A 97 -1.58 0.03 -16.45
CA HIS A 97 -0.94 0.67 -15.29
C HIS A 97 -0.21 1.97 -15.65
N ILE A 98 0.51 2.02 -16.76
CA ILE A 98 1.19 3.25 -17.21
C ILE A 98 0.19 4.40 -17.36
N PHE A 99 -1.01 4.12 -17.87
CA PHE A 99 -2.06 5.13 -17.99
C PHE A 99 -2.76 5.43 -16.66
N SER A 100 -2.88 4.47 -15.73
CA SER A 100 -3.31 4.75 -14.35
C SER A 100 -2.36 5.71 -13.64
N VAL A 101 -1.05 5.53 -13.79
CA VAL A 101 -0.04 6.45 -13.24
C VAL A 101 -0.21 7.84 -13.84
N LEU A 102 -0.34 7.95 -15.17
CA LEU A 102 -0.55 9.24 -15.84
C LEU A 102 -1.83 9.93 -15.34
N ARG A 103 -2.93 9.19 -15.26
CA ARG A 103 -4.23 9.63 -14.78
C ARG A 103 -4.12 10.27 -13.38
N ASP A 104 -3.56 9.51 -12.45
CA ASP A 104 -3.55 9.89 -11.03
C ASP A 104 -2.60 11.07 -10.78
N LEU A 105 -1.39 11.06 -11.38
CA LEU A 105 -0.43 12.15 -11.26
C LEU A 105 -0.95 13.47 -11.85
N LEU A 106 -1.69 13.40 -12.97
CA LEU A 106 -2.32 14.58 -13.55
C LEU A 106 -3.40 15.17 -12.66
N PHE A 107 -4.30 14.31 -12.17
CA PHE A 107 -5.40 14.75 -11.34
C PHE A 107 -4.87 15.40 -10.06
N MET A 108 -3.87 14.77 -9.43
CA MET A 108 -3.17 15.35 -8.27
C MET A 108 -2.51 16.69 -8.60
N GLY A 109 -1.76 16.77 -9.70
CA GLY A 109 -1.05 18.00 -10.10
C GLY A 109 -1.99 19.16 -10.41
N ASN A 110 -3.12 18.90 -11.06
CA ASN A 110 -4.08 19.92 -11.48
C ASN A 110 -5.00 20.37 -10.35
N LYS A 111 -5.49 19.44 -9.52
CA LYS A 111 -6.51 19.74 -8.52
C LYS A 111 -5.93 20.18 -7.18
N TYR A 112 -4.83 19.54 -6.75
CA TYR A 112 -4.26 19.76 -5.42
C TYR A 112 -2.91 20.46 -5.44
N ALA A 113 -2.45 20.92 -6.62
CA ALA A 113 -1.25 21.73 -6.83
C ALA A 113 -0.05 21.29 -5.96
N PHE A 114 0.45 20.08 -6.21
CA PHE A 114 1.60 19.46 -5.53
C PHE A 114 2.90 20.30 -5.55
N LEU A 115 2.93 21.44 -6.25
CA LEU A 115 4.09 22.31 -6.45
C LEU A 115 4.27 23.42 -5.41
N HIS A 116 3.37 23.53 -4.42
CA HIS A 116 3.61 24.37 -3.24
C HIS A 116 3.52 23.52 -1.97
N GLN A 117 4.61 23.59 -1.21
CA GLN A 117 4.91 22.86 0.01
C GLN A 117 3.72 22.73 0.98
N SER A 118 3.56 21.51 1.52
CA SER A 118 2.77 21.17 2.70
C SER A 118 1.25 21.15 2.49
N ALA A 119 0.71 19.93 2.36
CA ALA A 119 -0.71 19.60 2.55
C ALA A 119 -1.70 20.32 1.60
N PRO A 120 -2.95 19.84 1.48
CA PRO A 120 -4.01 20.72 0.99
C PRO A 120 -4.05 21.98 1.87
N ALA A 121 -4.34 23.14 1.27
CA ALA A 121 -4.62 24.37 2.00
C ALA A 121 -5.63 24.09 3.13
N ASP A 122 -5.48 24.75 4.27
CA ASP A 122 -6.18 24.60 5.57
C ASP A 122 -7.73 24.45 5.56
N ASN A 123 -8.37 24.42 4.38
CA ASN A 123 -9.81 24.35 4.17
C ASN A 123 -10.33 23.11 3.42
N GLU A 124 -9.48 22.23 2.84
CA GLU A 124 -9.93 20.96 2.23
C GLU A 124 -9.62 19.76 3.13
N SER A 125 -10.63 18.96 3.48
CA SER A 125 -10.45 17.74 4.29
C SER A 125 -9.58 16.72 3.53
N ILE A 126 -8.53 16.19 4.17
CA ILE A 126 -7.69 15.11 3.61
C ILE A 126 -8.55 13.91 3.18
N THR A 127 -9.63 13.63 3.93
CA THR A 127 -10.60 12.58 3.61
C THR A 127 -11.27 12.83 2.26
N ASP A 128 -11.65 14.08 1.96
CA ASP A 128 -12.29 14.43 0.68
C ASP A 128 -11.30 14.28 -0.48
N MET A 129 -10.01 14.58 -0.27
CA MET A 129 -8.96 14.30 -1.26
C MET A 129 -8.84 12.79 -1.54
N VAL A 130 -8.80 11.95 -0.50
CA VAL A 130 -8.74 10.49 -0.67
C VAL A 130 -9.98 9.99 -1.41
N PHE A 131 -11.16 10.46 -1.03
CA PHE A 131 -12.41 10.15 -1.73
C PHE A 131 -12.37 10.57 -3.20
N ASP A 132 -11.90 11.77 -3.49
CA ASP A 132 -11.80 12.31 -4.84
C ASP A 132 -10.82 11.54 -5.71
N MET A 133 -9.68 11.12 -5.17
CA MET A 133 -8.72 10.24 -5.85
C MET A 133 -9.34 8.87 -6.18
N LEU A 134 -10.04 8.26 -5.22
CA LEU A 134 -10.74 6.98 -5.43
C LEU A 134 -11.89 7.11 -6.44
N ARG A 135 -12.63 8.22 -6.39
CA ARG A 135 -13.70 8.52 -7.36
C ARG A 135 -13.13 8.72 -8.76
N HIS A 136 -12.06 9.50 -8.88
CA HIS A 136 -11.42 9.81 -10.15
C HIS A 136 -10.80 8.56 -10.82
N SER A 137 -10.28 7.65 -10.01
CA SER A 137 -9.74 6.36 -10.47
C SER A 137 -10.82 5.32 -10.80
N ASN A 138 -12.09 5.66 -10.62
CA ASN A 138 -13.26 4.79 -10.75
C ASN A 138 -13.28 3.61 -9.76
N ALA A 139 -12.58 3.73 -8.62
CA ALA A 139 -12.49 2.66 -7.63
C ALA A 139 -13.73 2.56 -6.72
N LEU A 140 -14.53 3.61 -6.62
CA LEU A 140 -15.77 3.60 -5.84
C LEU A 140 -16.91 2.89 -6.58
N GLU A 141 -16.98 3.05 -7.91
CA GLU A 141 -17.97 2.37 -8.73
C GLU A 141 -17.76 0.84 -8.65
N GLY A 142 -18.85 0.09 -8.47
CA GLY A 142 -18.80 -1.36 -8.30
C GLY A 142 -18.30 -1.83 -6.93
N ASN A 143 -17.95 -0.92 -6.00
CA ASN A 143 -17.60 -1.28 -4.62
C ASN A 143 -18.85 -1.41 -3.71
N ASP A 144 -20.04 -1.13 -4.24
CA ASP A 144 -21.31 -1.19 -3.49
C ASP A 144 -21.73 -2.62 -3.10
N ASN A 145 -21.08 -3.64 -3.65
CA ASN A 145 -21.30 -5.04 -3.28
C ASN A 145 -20.79 -5.37 -1.86
N LEU A 146 -20.04 -4.47 -1.21
CA LEU A 146 -19.42 -4.66 0.11
C LEU A 146 -18.50 -5.90 0.17
N ASN A 147 -17.76 -6.16 -0.91
CA ASN A 147 -16.98 -7.38 -1.06
C ASN A 147 -15.48 -7.16 -1.29
N THR A 148 -14.97 -5.93 -1.09
CA THR A 148 -13.54 -5.64 -1.17
C THR A 148 -12.85 -5.87 0.17
N VAL A 149 -11.87 -6.78 0.19
CA VAL A 149 -11.03 -7.10 1.34
C VAL A 149 -9.60 -6.68 1.04
N VAL A 150 -9.01 -5.92 1.97
CA VAL A 150 -7.59 -5.56 1.92
C VAL A 150 -6.74 -6.71 2.45
N CYS A 151 -5.65 -7.02 1.75
CA CYS A 151 -4.67 -8.00 2.15
C CYS A 151 -3.31 -7.32 2.32
N TRP A 152 -2.83 -7.27 3.56
CA TRP A 152 -1.53 -6.75 3.94
C TRP A 152 -0.57 -7.89 4.32
N GLY A 153 0.73 -7.67 4.19
CA GLY A 153 1.75 -8.66 4.52
C GLY A 153 3.09 -8.36 3.86
N GLY A 154 4.09 -9.18 4.15
CA GLY A 154 5.47 -8.92 3.73
C GLY A 154 5.68 -8.96 2.21
N HIS A 155 6.53 -8.05 1.73
CA HIS A 155 7.08 -8.09 0.37
C HIS A 155 8.08 -9.26 0.23
N SER A 156 8.86 -9.52 1.29
CA SER A 156 9.78 -10.65 1.42
C SER A 156 9.19 -11.71 2.35
N ILE A 157 8.70 -12.81 1.76
CA ILE A 157 8.12 -13.96 2.48
C ILE A 157 8.62 -15.27 1.88
N ASN A 158 8.65 -16.33 2.68
CA ASN A 158 9.08 -17.63 2.22
C ASN A 158 8.01 -18.32 1.33
N GLN A 159 8.39 -19.43 0.70
CA GLN A 159 7.50 -20.13 -0.23
C GLN A 159 6.28 -20.76 0.44
N THR A 160 6.36 -21.14 1.72
CA THR A 160 5.23 -21.69 2.49
C THR A 160 4.20 -20.61 2.76
N GLU A 161 4.64 -19.45 3.26
CA GLU A 161 3.80 -18.26 3.46
C GLU A 161 3.16 -17.82 2.13
N TYR A 162 3.94 -17.73 1.05
CA TYR A 162 3.41 -17.34 -0.26
C TYR A 162 2.38 -18.33 -0.83
N LYS A 163 2.52 -19.63 -0.56
CA LYS A 163 1.49 -20.63 -0.92
C LYS A 163 0.23 -20.43 -0.09
N TYR A 164 0.37 -20.16 1.20
CA TYR A 164 -0.75 -19.91 2.10
C TYR A 164 -1.55 -18.66 1.68
N THR A 165 -0.88 -17.55 1.34
CA THR A 165 -1.57 -16.33 0.89
C THR A 165 -2.38 -16.57 -0.40
N LYS A 166 -1.87 -17.40 -1.32
CA LYS A 166 -2.63 -17.85 -2.50
C LYS A 166 -3.84 -18.70 -2.13
N GLU A 167 -3.72 -19.60 -1.15
CA GLU A 167 -4.85 -20.43 -0.73
C GLU A 167 -5.94 -19.59 -0.06
N VAL A 168 -5.58 -18.65 0.82
CA VAL A 168 -6.52 -17.67 1.37
C VAL A 168 -7.19 -16.88 0.24
N GLY A 169 -6.41 -16.33 -0.69
CA GLY A 169 -6.95 -15.63 -1.86
C GLY A 169 -7.91 -16.49 -2.68
N TYR A 170 -7.59 -17.76 -2.90
CA TYR A 170 -8.47 -18.71 -3.58
C TYR A 170 -9.79 -18.91 -2.84
N GLN A 171 -9.76 -19.06 -1.51
CA GLN A 171 -10.95 -19.18 -0.67
C GLN A 171 -11.83 -17.93 -0.67
N LEU A 172 -11.21 -16.73 -0.72
CA LEU A 172 -11.91 -15.46 -0.89
C LEU A 172 -12.56 -15.38 -2.29
N GLY A 173 -11.83 -15.74 -3.34
CA GLY A 173 -12.35 -15.77 -4.71
C GLY A 173 -13.53 -16.74 -4.89
N LEU A 174 -13.51 -17.88 -4.21
CA LEU A 174 -14.67 -18.80 -4.19
C LEU A 174 -15.94 -18.20 -3.60
N ARG A 175 -15.82 -17.10 -2.85
CA ARG A 175 -16.93 -16.37 -2.22
C ARG A 175 -17.20 -15.02 -2.90
N LYS A 176 -16.64 -14.80 -4.11
CA LYS A 176 -16.78 -13.56 -4.89
C LYS A 176 -16.30 -12.31 -4.13
N ILE A 177 -15.28 -12.49 -3.28
CA ILE A 177 -14.63 -11.39 -2.59
C ILE A 177 -13.52 -10.83 -3.50
N ASN A 178 -13.50 -9.51 -3.64
CA ASN A 178 -12.49 -8.73 -4.34
C ASN A 178 -11.29 -8.46 -3.43
N ILE A 179 -10.11 -8.28 -4.03
CA ILE A 179 -8.85 -8.15 -3.30
C ILE A 179 -8.25 -6.78 -3.54
N CYS A 180 -7.86 -6.10 -2.46
CA CYS A 180 -7.08 -4.88 -2.49
C CYS A 180 -5.72 -5.09 -1.80
N THR A 181 -4.61 -4.64 -2.39
CA THR A 181 -3.26 -4.77 -1.79
C THR A 181 -2.39 -3.55 -2.06
N GLY A 182 -1.19 -3.54 -1.46
CA GLY A 182 -0.11 -2.59 -1.72
C GLY A 182 0.71 -2.81 -2.99
N CYS A 183 0.19 -3.54 -4.00
CA CYS A 183 0.80 -3.72 -5.32
C CYS A 183 2.04 -4.63 -5.42
N GLY A 184 2.88 -4.68 -4.39
CA GLY A 184 4.20 -5.31 -4.44
C GLY A 184 4.26 -6.85 -4.53
N PRO A 185 5.45 -7.45 -4.32
CA PRO A 185 5.65 -8.90 -4.35
C PRO A 185 5.10 -9.59 -3.09
N GLY A 186 5.44 -10.87 -2.90
CA GLY A 186 5.09 -11.61 -1.69
C GLY A 186 3.58 -11.66 -1.41
N ALA A 187 3.20 -11.27 -0.19
CA ALA A 187 1.81 -11.29 0.29
C ALA A 187 0.90 -10.29 -0.42
N MET A 188 1.46 -9.29 -1.12
CA MET A 188 0.67 -8.33 -1.90
C MET A 188 0.30 -8.85 -3.30
N LYS A 189 0.91 -9.98 -3.74
CA LYS A 189 0.69 -10.64 -5.03
C LYS A 189 -0.03 -11.99 -4.91
N GLY A 190 0.28 -12.76 -3.87
CA GLY A 190 -0.26 -14.11 -3.68
C GLY A 190 -1.79 -14.19 -3.64
N PRO A 191 -2.48 -13.39 -2.81
CA PRO A 191 -3.93 -13.42 -2.69
C PRO A 191 -4.66 -13.17 -4.02
N MET A 192 -4.18 -12.22 -4.84
CA MET A 192 -4.76 -11.94 -6.16
C MET A 192 -4.65 -13.14 -7.12
N LYS A 193 -3.51 -13.83 -7.13
CA LYS A 193 -3.33 -15.06 -7.93
C LYS A 193 -4.28 -16.16 -7.50
N GLY A 194 -4.48 -16.34 -6.20
CA GLY A 194 -5.45 -17.29 -5.65
C GLY A 194 -6.88 -16.93 -6.05
N ALA A 195 -7.27 -15.69 -5.80
CA ALA A 195 -8.60 -15.17 -6.06
C ALA A 195 -8.98 -15.27 -7.53
N THR A 196 -8.04 -15.09 -8.45
CA THR A 196 -8.25 -15.30 -9.89
C THR A 196 -8.76 -16.69 -10.22
N ILE A 197 -8.22 -17.73 -9.59
CA ILE A 197 -8.68 -19.10 -9.78
C ILE A 197 -10.03 -19.32 -9.11
N GLY A 198 -10.25 -18.74 -7.93
CA GLY A 198 -11.52 -18.81 -7.20
C GLY A 198 -12.67 -18.16 -7.99
N HIS A 199 -12.49 -16.92 -8.45
CA HIS A 199 -13.44 -16.19 -9.29
C HIS A 199 -13.74 -16.94 -10.59
N ALA A 200 -12.72 -17.49 -11.26
CA ALA A 200 -12.92 -18.26 -12.47
C ALA A 200 -13.81 -19.50 -12.25
N LYS A 201 -13.65 -20.20 -11.12
CA LYS A 201 -14.53 -21.33 -10.75
C LYS A 201 -15.97 -20.88 -10.47
N GLN A 202 -16.14 -19.72 -9.85
CA GLN A 202 -17.45 -19.13 -9.57
C GLN A 202 -18.08 -18.39 -10.77
N ARG A 203 -17.39 -18.34 -11.91
CA ARG A 203 -17.78 -17.54 -13.08
C ARG A 203 -18.01 -16.06 -12.72
N TYR A 204 -17.22 -15.55 -11.77
CA TYR A 204 -17.26 -14.16 -11.36
C TYR A 204 -16.33 -13.35 -12.28
N HIS A 205 -16.91 -12.74 -13.31
CA HIS A 205 -16.17 -12.00 -14.32
C HIS A 205 -15.82 -10.57 -13.90
N GLU A 206 -16.50 -10.05 -12.88
CA GLU A 206 -16.32 -8.70 -12.33
C GLU A 206 -15.30 -8.66 -11.19
N GLY A 207 -14.36 -9.61 -11.17
CA GLY A 207 -13.31 -9.68 -10.15
C GLY A 207 -12.42 -8.44 -10.17
N ARG A 208 -12.31 -7.76 -9.02
CA ARG A 208 -11.49 -6.56 -8.84
C ARG A 208 -10.22 -6.88 -8.05
N TYR A 209 -9.09 -6.51 -8.63
CA TYR A 209 -7.75 -6.63 -8.07
C TYR A 209 -7.17 -5.22 -7.97
N ILE A 210 -7.47 -4.58 -6.85
CA ILE A 210 -7.17 -3.16 -6.61
C ILE A 210 -5.77 -3.06 -6.01
N GLY A 211 -4.91 -2.29 -6.65
CA GLY A 211 -3.58 -1.98 -6.16
C GLY A 211 -3.51 -0.51 -5.76
N ILE A 212 -3.19 -0.21 -4.51
CA ILE A 212 -2.97 1.17 -4.05
C ILE A 212 -1.49 1.35 -3.70
N SER A 213 -0.82 2.23 -4.44
CA SER A 213 0.57 2.60 -4.23
C SER A 213 0.70 4.11 -4.04
N GLU A 214 1.92 4.60 -3.80
CA GLU A 214 2.27 6.01 -3.84
C GLU A 214 3.69 6.19 -4.45
N PRO A 215 4.09 7.39 -4.91
CA PRO A 215 5.31 7.58 -5.68
C PRO A 215 6.62 7.16 -4.99
N SER A 216 6.72 7.27 -3.66
CA SER A 216 7.96 7.01 -2.92
C SER A 216 8.24 5.51 -2.71
N ILE A 217 7.22 4.66 -2.78
CA ILE A 217 7.30 3.21 -2.58
C ILE A 217 7.11 2.40 -3.87
N ILE A 218 6.46 2.96 -4.90
CA ILE A 218 6.12 2.20 -6.12
C ILE A 218 7.35 1.58 -6.81
N ALA A 219 8.53 2.18 -6.65
CA ALA A 219 9.78 1.64 -7.19
C ALA A 219 10.29 0.42 -6.41
N ALA A 220 10.12 0.39 -5.08
CA ALA A 220 10.52 -0.74 -4.25
C ALA A 220 9.47 -1.87 -4.28
N GLU A 221 8.20 -1.51 -4.46
CA GLU A 221 7.07 -2.43 -4.49
C GLU A 221 6.27 -2.25 -5.80
N PRO A 222 6.87 -2.58 -6.97
CA PRO A 222 6.24 -2.33 -8.26
C PRO A 222 4.95 -3.13 -8.42
N PRO A 223 3.91 -2.54 -9.06
CA PRO A 223 2.63 -3.18 -9.20
C PRO A 223 2.72 -4.42 -10.08
N ASN A 224 2.30 -5.55 -9.52
CA ASN A 224 2.19 -6.79 -10.26
C ASN A 224 1.14 -6.67 -11.39
N ALA A 225 1.41 -7.25 -12.56
CA ALA A 225 0.53 -7.14 -13.73
C ALA A 225 -0.85 -7.83 -13.59
N ILE A 226 -1.16 -8.49 -12.46
CA ILE A 226 -2.51 -9.05 -12.19
C ILE A 226 -3.44 -8.02 -11.53
N VAL A 227 -2.90 -6.94 -10.96
CA VAL A 227 -3.67 -5.75 -10.58
C VAL A 227 -4.40 -5.24 -11.82
N ASN A 228 -5.72 -5.12 -11.77
CA ASN A 228 -6.52 -4.56 -12.87
C ASN A 228 -7.03 -3.15 -12.57
N GLU A 229 -6.88 -2.68 -11.33
CA GLU A 229 -7.20 -1.32 -10.91
C GLU A 229 -6.05 -0.74 -10.10
N LEU A 230 -5.10 -0.10 -10.76
CA LEU A 230 -4.01 0.61 -10.10
C LEU A 230 -4.43 2.03 -9.72
N ILE A 231 -4.10 2.44 -8.49
CA ILE A 231 -4.33 3.77 -7.93
C ILE A 231 -3.03 4.25 -7.30
N VAL A 232 -2.57 5.44 -7.68
CA VAL A 232 -1.39 6.10 -7.08
C VAL A 232 -1.85 7.26 -6.21
N MET A 233 -1.79 7.07 -4.89
CA MET A 233 -2.08 8.10 -3.89
C MET A 233 -0.90 9.07 -3.72
N PRO A 234 -1.12 10.29 -3.18
CA PRO A 234 -0.05 11.30 -3.08
C PRO A 234 1.09 10.91 -2.12
N ASP A 235 0.77 10.22 -1.03
CA ASP A 235 1.70 9.85 0.04
C ASP A 235 1.22 8.60 0.81
N ILE A 236 2.03 8.14 1.77
CA ILE A 236 1.76 6.94 2.57
C ILE A 236 0.49 7.08 3.39
N GLU A 237 0.28 8.20 4.06
CA GLU A 237 -0.87 8.40 4.93
C GLU A 237 -2.18 8.39 4.15
N LYS A 238 -2.21 9.00 2.96
CA LYS A 238 -3.38 8.93 2.06
C LYS A 238 -3.57 7.54 1.46
N ARG A 239 -2.49 6.79 1.21
CA ARG A 239 -2.56 5.36 0.85
C ARG A 239 -3.18 4.54 2.00
N LEU A 240 -2.76 4.76 3.23
CA LEU A 240 -3.29 4.08 4.42
C LEU A 240 -4.77 4.42 4.64
N GLU A 241 -5.14 5.68 4.53
CA GLU A 241 -6.55 6.09 4.61
C GLU A 241 -7.38 5.46 3.50
N ALA A 242 -6.87 5.44 2.26
CA ALA A 242 -7.56 4.81 1.14
C ALA A 242 -7.88 3.33 1.41
N PHE A 243 -6.95 2.57 2.00
CA PHE A 243 -7.21 1.18 2.36
C PHE A 243 -8.37 1.04 3.34
N VAL A 244 -8.38 1.79 4.44
CA VAL A 244 -9.39 1.62 5.50
C VAL A 244 -10.76 2.20 5.11
N ARG A 245 -10.79 3.17 4.20
CA ARG A 245 -12.03 3.75 3.67
C ARG A 245 -12.67 2.88 2.59
N LEU A 246 -11.86 2.31 1.69
CA LEU A 246 -12.33 1.52 0.55
C LEU A 246 -12.69 0.08 0.93
N SER A 247 -12.04 -0.48 1.95
CA SER A 247 -12.22 -1.86 2.35
C SER A 247 -13.41 -2.07 3.28
N HIS A 248 -13.88 -3.31 3.30
CA HIS A 248 -14.93 -3.80 4.19
C HIS A 248 -14.38 -4.79 5.23
N GLY A 249 -13.07 -5.08 5.14
CA GLY A 249 -12.37 -6.02 5.98
C GLY A 249 -10.91 -6.09 5.60
N ILE A 250 -10.07 -6.47 6.56
CA ILE A 250 -8.63 -6.57 6.38
C ILE A 250 -8.15 -7.97 6.82
N ILE A 251 -7.27 -8.55 6.01
CA ILE A 251 -6.49 -9.74 6.33
C ILE A 251 -5.02 -9.33 6.35
N ILE A 252 -4.32 -9.69 7.43
CA ILE A 252 -2.90 -9.41 7.64
C ILE A 252 -2.13 -10.73 7.69
N PHE A 253 -1.24 -10.92 6.72
CA PHE A 253 -0.27 -12.03 6.68
C PHE A 253 1.03 -11.67 7.40
N PRO A 254 1.91 -12.64 7.68
CA PRO A 254 3.23 -12.33 8.20
C PRO A 254 4.00 -11.37 7.28
N GLY A 255 4.64 -10.38 7.90
CA GLY A 255 5.38 -9.33 7.22
C GLY A 255 6.38 -8.62 8.12
N GLY A 256 7.09 -7.66 7.54
CA GLY A 256 8.10 -6.86 8.25
C GLY A 256 7.52 -5.54 8.77
N VAL A 257 8.37 -4.51 8.78
CA VAL A 257 8.05 -3.19 9.35
C VAL A 257 6.90 -2.47 8.67
N GLY A 258 6.72 -2.60 7.34
CA GLY A 258 5.59 -2.00 6.64
C GLY A 258 4.25 -2.61 7.05
N THR A 259 4.21 -3.93 7.24
CA THR A 259 3.00 -4.62 7.74
C THR A 259 2.70 -4.25 9.19
N ALA A 260 3.75 -4.05 10.01
CA ALA A 260 3.58 -3.56 11.38
C ALA A 260 3.06 -2.12 11.43
N GLU A 261 3.53 -1.24 10.53
CA GLU A 261 3.01 0.12 10.34
C GLU A 261 1.51 0.10 10.01
N GLU A 262 1.11 -0.73 9.04
CA GLU A 262 -0.27 -0.90 8.62
C GLU A 262 -1.17 -1.44 9.77
N LEU A 263 -0.68 -2.40 10.56
CA LEU A 263 -1.37 -2.92 11.75
C LEU A 263 -1.56 -1.84 12.81
N LEU A 264 -0.51 -1.10 13.15
CA LEU A 264 -0.57 -0.02 14.15
C LEU A 264 -1.52 1.10 13.71
N TYR A 265 -1.54 1.41 12.42
CA TYR A 265 -2.48 2.38 11.83
C TYR A 265 -3.93 1.98 12.05
N ILE A 266 -4.32 0.76 11.65
CA ILE A 266 -5.72 0.32 11.80
C ILE A 266 -6.12 0.15 13.27
N LEU A 267 -5.23 -0.37 14.14
CA LEU A 267 -5.53 -0.51 15.56
C LEU A 267 -5.72 0.85 16.23
N GLY A 268 -4.86 1.83 15.94
CA GLY A 268 -5.01 3.20 16.42
C GLY A 268 -6.37 3.82 16.06
N ILE A 269 -6.84 3.56 14.85
CA ILE A 269 -8.17 4.00 14.39
C ILE A 269 -9.29 3.24 15.14
N LEU A 270 -9.24 1.91 15.21
CA LEU A 270 -10.32 1.09 15.81
C LEU A 270 -10.42 1.22 17.34
N MET A 271 -9.37 1.71 18.01
CA MET A 271 -9.37 2.06 19.43
C MET A 271 -9.99 3.44 19.71
N ASN A 272 -10.31 4.23 18.69
CA ASN A 272 -11.02 5.49 18.92
C ASN A 272 -12.45 5.20 19.44
N ASP A 273 -12.87 5.87 20.51
CA ASP A 273 -14.20 5.71 21.10
C ASP A 273 -15.34 5.90 20.08
N LYS A 274 -15.17 6.79 19.10
CA LYS A 274 -16.16 7.03 18.03
C LYS A 274 -16.28 5.88 17.06
N ASN A 275 -15.32 4.96 17.06
CA ASN A 275 -15.30 3.75 16.24
C ASN A 275 -15.70 2.49 17.02
N ALA A 276 -16.07 2.60 18.29
CA ALA A 276 -16.39 1.44 19.13
C ALA A 276 -17.50 0.53 18.55
N GLN A 277 -18.41 1.09 17.74
CA GLN A 277 -19.50 0.35 17.10
C GLN A 277 -19.18 -0.13 15.66
N GLN A 278 -18.02 0.23 15.10
CA GLN A 278 -17.62 -0.21 13.75
C GLN A 278 -17.36 -1.72 13.76
N PRO A 279 -18.14 -2.54 13.03
CA PRO A 279 -17.95 -4.00 13.02
C PRO A 279 -16.88 -4.40 11.99
N PHE A 280 -15.70 -3.78 12.07
CA PHE A 280 -14.65 -3.92 11.05
C PHE A 280 -13.89 -5.24 11.22
N PRO A 281 -14.05 -6.24 10.32
CA PRO A 281 -13.38 -7.53 10.48
C PRO A 281 -11.89 -7.40 10.17
N LEU A 282 -11.05 -7.74 11.15
CA LEU A 282 -9.60 -7.73 11.06
C LEU A 282 -9.06 -9.11 11.46
N ILE A 283 -8.42 -9.79 10.52
CA ILE A 283 -7.91 -11.15 10.71
C ILE A 283 -6.41 -11.19 10.48
N LEU A 284 -5.65 -11.67 11.47
CA LEU A 284 -4.23 -11.99 11.33
C LEU A 284 -4.13 -13.49 11.01
N THR A 285 -3.40 -13.87 9.95
CA THR A 285 -3.37 -15.26 9.51
C THR A 285 -2.10 -15.67 8.77
N GLY A 286 -1.66 -16.91 8.96
CA GLY A 286 -0.51 -17.49 8.29
C GLY A 286 -0.55 -19.01 8.32
N PRO A 287 0.40 -19.69 7.65
CA PRO A 287 0.47 -21.15 7.64
C PRO A 287 0.86 -21.70 9.00
N ALA A 288 0.75 -23.03 9.17
CA ALA A 288 1.45 -23.72 10.25
C ALA A 288 2.94 -23.33 10.28
N GLY A 289 3.47 -23.07 11.48
CA GLY A 289 4.83 -22.54 11.69
C GLY A 289 4.90 -21.01 11.82
N SER A 290 3.78 -20.28 11.64
CA SER A 290 3.70 -18.83 11.88
C SER A 290 3.21 -18.46 13.29
N GLU A 291 2.97 -19.45 14.16
CA GLU A 291 2.44 -19.25 15.51
C GLU A 291 3.35 -18.33 16.33
N GLN A 292 4.66 -18.58 16.33
CA GLN A 292 5.63 -17.76 17.07
C GLN A 292 5.67 -16.31 16.56
N TYR A 293 5.47 -16.09 15.26
CA TYR A 293 5.39 -14.74 14.70
C TYR A 293 4.15 -14.02 15.24
N PHE A 294 2.98 -14.67 15.22
CA PHE A 294 1.75 -14.06 15.71
C PHE A 294 1.72 -13.92 17.24
N GLU A 295 2.34 -14.83 17.99
CA GLU A 295 2.54 -14.69 19.43
C GLU A 295 3.39 -13.46 19.75
N ALA A 296 4.46 -13.20 18.99
CA ALA A 296 5.28 -12.00 19.16
C ALA A 296 4.53 -10.71 18.82
N ILE A 297 3.74 -10.70 17.73
CA ILE A 297 2.89 -9.57 17.37
C ILE A 297 1.81 -9.32 18.42
N ASP A 298 1.11 -10.36 18.86
CA ASP A 298 0.05 -10.27 19.87
C ASP A 298 0.59 -9.75 21.20
N ALA A 299 1.73 -10.30 21.65
CA ALA A 299 2.42 -9.84 22.85
C ALA A 299 2.90 -8.39 22.73
N PHE A 300 3.40 -7.98 21.55
CA PHE A 300 3.81 -6.59 21.31
C PHE A 300 2.60 -5.65 21.38
N VAL A 301 1.49 -5.96 20.71
CA VAL A 301 0.27 -5.15 20.74
C VAL A 301 -0.29 -5.06 22.16
N GLY A 302 -0.45 -6.19 22.85
CA GLY A 302 -0.99 -6.22 24.22
C GLY A 302 -0.12 -5.45 25.21
N ALA A 303 1.20 -5.43 25.00
CA ALA A 303 2.12 -4.74 25.88
C ALA A 303 2.33 -3.25 25.57
N THR A 304 1.90 -2.78 24.41
CA THR A 304 2.04 -1.38 23.99
C THR A 304 0.69 -0.67 23.98
N LEU A 305 -0.28 -1.20 23.26
CA LEU A 305 -1.61 -0.62 23.07
C LEU A 305 -2.66 -1.20 24.04
N GLY A 306 -2.35 -2.31 24.70
CA GLY A 306 -3.22 -2.94 25.69
C GLY A 306 -4.18 -3.98 25.13
N LYS A 307 -4.95 -4.61 26.02
CA LYS A 307 -5.89 -5.69 25.67
C LYS A 307 -7.02 -5.25 24.74
N GLU A 308 -7.47 -4.00 24.86
CA GLU A 308 -8.51 -3.47 23.97
C GLU A 308 -8.07 -3.54 22.50
N ALA A 309 -6.80 -3.29 22.21
CA ALA A 309 -6.25 -3.43 20.87
C ALA A 309 -6.26 -4.90 20.39
N GLN A 310 -5.94 -5.84 21.28
CA GLN A 310 -5.96 -7.28 20.98
C GLN A 310 -7.38 -7.78 20.65
N GLU A 311 -8.40 -7.19 21.26
CA GLU A 311 -9.80 -7.53 20.99
C GLU A 311 -10.29 -7.05 19.62
N LYS A 312 -9.56 -6.16 18.94
CA LYS A 312 -9.93 -5.65 17.60
C LYS A 312 -9.61 -6.63 16.46
N TYR A 313 -8.88 -7.72 16.71
CA TYR A 313 -8.53 -8.69 15.68
C TYR A 313 -8.68 -10.13 16.14
N GLN A 314 -8.75 -11.04 15.17
CA GLN A 314 -8.71 -12.48 15.38
C GLN A 314 -7.49 -13.09 14.70
N ILE A 315 -6.76 -13.95 15.42
CA ILE A 315 -5.67 -14.74 14.83
C ILE A 315 -6.22 -16.11 14.39
N ILE A 316 -6.00 -16.48 13.12
CA ILE A 316 -6.37 -17.78 12.55
C ILE A 316 -5.13 -18.38 11.88
N VAL A 317 -4.62 -19.50 12.38
CA VAL A 317 -3.43 -20.16 11.84
C VAL A 317 -3.83 -21.42 11.07
N ASP A 318 -3.23 -21.59 9.89
CA ASP A 318 -3.33 -22.79 9.03
C ASP A 318 -4.75 -23.15 8.55
N ASP A 319 -5.71 -22.22 8.58
CA ASP A 319 -7.08 -22.45 8.10
C ASP A 319 -7.56 -21.37 7.13
N PRO A 320 -7.19 -21.47 5.84
CA PRO A 320 -7.60 -20.49 4.84
C PRO A 320 -9.11 -20.51 4.55
N GLN A 321 -9.79 -21.63 4.83
CA GLN A 321 -11.23 -21.75 4.64
C GLN A 321 -11.97 -20.99 5.74
N ASP A 322 -11.50 -21.10 6.98
CA ASP A 322 -12.06 -20.37 8.11
C ASP A 322 -11.80 -18.88 8.00
N VAL A 323 -10.60 -18.44 7.58
CA VAL A 323 -10.32 -17.03 7.27
C VAL A 323 -11.38 -16.45 6.34
N ALA A 324 -11.66 -17.12 5.22
CA ALA A 324 -12.65 -16.65 4.25
C ALA A 324 -14.09 -16.71 4.80
N ARG A 325 -14.41 -17.69 5.66
CA ARG A 325 -15.72 -17.82 6.31
C ARG A 325 -15.95 -16.71 7.33
N VAL A 326 -15.00 -16.46 8.23
CA VAL A 326 -15.05 -15.39 9.23
C VAL A 326 -15.14 -14.05 8.55
N MET A 327 -14.32 -13.81 7.51
CA MET A 327 -14.37 -12.59 6.73
C MET A 327 -15.76 -12.37 6.12
N THR A 328 -16.33 -13.39 5.45
CA THR A 328 -17.68 -13.29 4.86
C THR A 328 -18.75 -12.95 5.90
N ALA A 329 -18.71 -13.57 7.08
CA ALA A 329 -19.64 -13.24 8.16
C ALA A 329 -19.44 -11.81 8.69
N GLY A 330 -18.19 -11.33 8.73
CA GLY A 330 -17.87 -9.94 9.08
C GLY A 330 -18.42 -8.93 8.06
N LEU A 331 -18.29 -9.23 6.76
CA LEU A 331 -18.81 -8.38 5.68
C LEU A 331 -20.34 -8.16 5.78
N GLU A 332 -21.09 -9.17 6.20
CA GLU A 332 -22.53 -9.02 6.43
C GLU A 332 -22.84 -8.09 7.62
N LYS A 333 -22.04 -8.14 8.69
CA LYS A 333 -22.17 -7.17 9.80
C LYS A 333 -21.84 -5.75 9.35
N VAL A 334 -20.83 -5.58 8.49
CA VAL A 334 -20.50 -4.28 7.89
C VAL A 334 -21.68 -3.78 7.05
N ARG A 335 -22.33 -4.65 6.27
CA ARG A 335 -23.55 -4.30 5.52
C ARG A 335 -24.66 -3.79 6.42
N GLU A 336 -25.00 -4.54 7.47
CA GLU A 336 -26.02 -4.15 8.45
C GLU A 336 -25.71 -2.80 9.09
N PHE A 337 -24.46 -2.59 9.49
CA PHE A 337 -24.01 -1.34 10.09
C PHE A 337 -24.10 -0.14 9.13
N ARG A 338 -23.61 -0.28 7.89
CA ARG A 338 -23.66 0.82 6.90
C ARG A 338 -25.10 1.22 6.58
N VAL A 339 -26.01 0.24 6.46
CA VAL A 339 -27.45 0.50 6.30
C VAL A 339 -28.02 1.24 7.51
N ALA A 340 -27.73 0.79 8.73
CA ALA A 340 -28.24 1.41 9.95
C ALA A 340 -27.76 2.87 10.13
N MET A 341 -26.51 3.14 9.74
CA MET A 341 -25.91 4.48 9.82
C MET A 341 -26.25 5.40 8.64
N GLY A 342 -26.82 4.85 7.55
CA GLY A 342 -27.00 5.59 6.29
C GLY A 342 -25.68 5.97 5.62
N ASP A 343 -24.62 5.20 5.86
CA ASP A 343 -23.29 5.41 5.28
C ASP A 343 -23.18 4.73 3.91
N ALA A 344 -22.26 5.20 3.08
CA ALA A 344 -22.01 4.61 1.77
C ALA A 344 -21.42 3.20 1.91
N PHE A 345 -21.70 2.34 0.95
CA PHE A 345 -21.08 1.01 0.89
C PHE A 345 -19.65 1.11 0.37
N SER A 346 -19.49 1.80 -0.75
CA SER A 346 -18.23 1.94 -1.48
C SER A 346 -17.14 2.77 -0.79
N PHE A 347 -17.48 3.55 0.24
CA PHE A 347 -16.53 4.35 1.02
C PHE A 347 -17.03 4.52 2.47
N ASN A 348 -16.19 4.25 3.47
CA ASN A 348 -16.56 4.34 4.88
C ASN A 348 -16.44 5.77 5.42
N TRP A 349 -17.47 6.60 5.31
CA TRP A 349 -17.41 7.97 5.84
C TRP A 349 -17.50 8.02 7.37
N SER A 350 -18.26 7.10 7.97
CA SER A 350 -18.51 7.07 9.42
C SER A 350 -17.28 6.69 10.25
N LEU A 351 -16.24 6.13 9.64
CA LEU A 351 -14.98 5.83 10.32
C LEU A 351 -14.29 7.13 10.76
N LYS A 352 -14.10 7.33 12.06
CA LYS A 352 -13.33 8.46 12.56
C LYS A 352 -11.84 8.16 12.46
N ILE A 353 -11.12 8.99 11.70
CA ILE A 353 -9.66 9.00 11.68
C ILE A 353 -9.22 10.32 12.32
N GLU A 354 -8.28 10.26 13.26
CA GLU A 354 -7.71 11.47 13.86
C GLU A 354 -6.64 12.06 12.95
N ASP A 355 -6.51 13.39 12.94
CA ASP A 355 -5.64 14.13 12.03
C ASP A 355 -4.18 13.65 12.12
N ALA A 356 -3.74 13.21 13.30
CA ALA A 356 -2.41 12.65 13.54
C ALA A 356 -2.09 11.37 12.71
N PHE A 357 -3.12 10.66 12.24
CA PHE A 357 -2.99 9.54 11.30
C PHE A 357 -3.00 10.00 9.83
N GLN A 358 -3.47 11.21 9.53
CA GLN A 358 -3.62 11.73 8.16
C GLN A 358 -2.46 12.62 7.71
N HIS A 359 -1.79 13.28 8.65
CA HIS A 359 -0.68 14.17 8.34
C HIS A 359 0.61 13.40 7.99
N PRO A 360 1.27 13.77 6.86
CA PRO A 360 2.52 13.15 6.44
C PRO A 360 3.62 13.23 7.49
N PHE A 361 4.27 12.10 7.76
CA PHE A 361 5.49 12.05 8.56
C PHE A 361 6.72 11.99 7.66
N ILE A 362 7.62 12.96 7.79
CA ILE A 362 8.88 13.01 7.03
C ILE A 362 10.01 12.48 7.92
N PRO A 363 10.49 11.23 7.71
CA PRO A 363 11.49 10.63 8.56
C PRO A 363 12.87 11.26 8.31
N THR A 364 13.36 11.94 9.33
CA THR A 364 14.72 12.47 9.44
C THR A 364 15.34 12.05 10.77
N HIS A 365 16.67 12.10 10.91
CA HIS A 365 17.32 11.81 12.20
C HIS A 365 16.74 12.63 13.36
N GLU A 366 16.39 13.90 13.10
CA GLU A 366 15.78 14.76 14.10
C GLU A 366 14.38 14.27 14.48
N THR A 367 13.46 14.18 13.51
CA THR A 367 12.07 13.74 13.76
C THR A 367 12.00 12.35 14.38
N MET A 368 12.83 11.39 13.95
CA MET A 368 12.89 10.04 14.50
C MET A 368 13.37 10.03 15.95
N SER A 369 14.34 10.89 16.30
CA SER A 369 14.84 11.00 17.68
C SER A 369 13.87 11.70 18.64
N GLN A 370 12.92 12.48 18.11
CA GLN A 370 11.93 13.24 18.88
C GLN A 370 10.63 12.46 19.12
N LEU A 371 10.49 11.25 18.56
CA LEU A 371 9.30 10.41 18.75
C LEU A 371 9.07 10.13 20.24
N ALA A 372 7.89 10.48 20.74
CA ALA A 372 7.48 10.31 22.13
C ALA A 372 7.17 8.84 22.47
N LEU A 373 8.18 7.99 22.47
CA LEU A 373 8.03 6.55 22.68
C LEU A 373 7.99 6.23 24.18
N HIS A 374 6.86 6.49 24.84
CA HIS A 374 6.60 6.14 26.24
C HIS A 374 5.10 5.86 26.47
N HIS A 375 4.76 5.20 27.58
CA HIS A 375 3.35 4.90 27.91
C HIS A 375 2.60 6.05 28.61
N ASP A 376 3.25 7.18 28.92
CA ASP A 376 2.59 8.37 29.49
C ASP A 376 1.82 9.19 28.42
N GLN A 377 0.93 8.52 27.68
CA GLN A 377 0.03 9.05 26.66
C GLN A 377 -1.10 8.04 26.40
N SER A 378 -2.13 8.42 25.66
CA SER A 378 -3.20 7.47 25.31
C SER A 378 -2.70 6.36 24.36
N PRO A 379 -3.29 5.16 24.37
CA PRO A 379 -2.95 4.11 23.41
C PRO A 379 -3.08 4.55 21.95
N ALA A 380 -4.05 5.42 21.63
CA ALA A 380 -4.20 5.96 20.28
C ALA A 380 -3.04 6.88 19.88
N GLU A 381 -2.57 7.76 20.77
CA GLU A 381 -1.39 8.60 20.54
C GLU A 381 -0.13 7.75 20.42
N LEU A 382 0.05 6.75 21.28
CA LEU A 382 1.18 5.82 21.18
C LEU A 382 1.16 5.05 19.85
N ALA A 383 -0.02 4.63 19.36
CA ALA A 383 -0.14 3.98 18.06
C ALA A 383 0.30 4.90 16.90
N VAL A 384 0.03 6.21 16.96
CA VAL A 384 0.54 7.19 15.98
C VAL A 384 2.06 7.21 16.00
N VAL A 385 2.67 7.36 17.18
CA VAL A 385 4.13 7.48 17.33
C VAL A 385 4.84 6.19 16.89
N LEU A 386 4.28 5.03 17.25
CA LEU A 386 4.80 3.74 16.78
C LEU A 386 4.68 3.62 15.26
N ARG A 387 3.52 3.97 14.67
CA ARG A 387 3.33 4.00 13.21
C ARG A 387 4.41 4.83 12.53
N GLN A 388 4.68 6.04 13.04
CA GLN A 388 5.73 6.92 12.52
C GLN A 388 7.14 6.29 12.63
N ALA A 389 7.45 5.63 13.74
CA ALA A 389 8.72 4.91 13.92
C ALA A 389 8.91 3.82 12.86
N PHE A 390 7.89 2.98 12.64
CA PHE A 390 7.94 1.92 11.62
C PHE A 390 7.99 2.50 10.20
N SER A 391 7.25 3.57 9.92
CA SER A 391 7.31 4.30 8.65
C SER A 391 8.72 4.84 8.35
N GLY A 392 9.41 5.35 9.37
CA GLY A 392 10.80 5.78 9.25
C GLY A 392 11.77 4.65 8.95
N ILE A 393 11.55 3.45 9.53
CA ILE A 393 12.36 2.27 9.20
C ILE A 393 12.10 1.80 7.76
N VAL A 394 10.84 1.78 7.31
CA VAL A 394 10.49 1.52 5.90
C VAL A 394 11.22 2.51 5.00
N ALA A 395 11.17 3.80 5.31
CA ALA A 395 11.84 4.83 4.53
C ALA A 395 13.36 4.61 4.46
N GLY A 396 14.00 4.33 5.59
CA GLY A 396 15.44 4.06 5.65
C GLY A 396 15.87 2.81 4.88
N ASN A 397 14.98 1.83 4.73
CA ASN A 397 15.28 0.58 4.04
C ASN A 397 15.07 0.63 2.52
N VAL A 398 13.98 1.26 2.06
CA VAL A 398 13.56 1.12 0.65
C VAL A 398 13.30 2.43 -0.08
N LYS A 399 13.14 3.56 0.61
CA LYS A 399 12.86 4.86 -0.03
C LYS A 399 14.14 5.62 -0.35
N ALA A 400 14.17 6.27 -1.51
CA ALA A 400 15.35 6.99 -1.99
C ALA A 400 15.89 8.03 -1.01
N GLU A 401 15.03 8.88 -0.47
CA GLU A 401 15.42 9.92 0.49
C GLU A 401 15.87 9.33 1.84
N GLY A 402 15.23 8.27 2.30
CA GLY A 402 15.60 7.59 3.54
C GLY A 402 16.96 6.91 3.41
N ILE A 403 17.16 6.09 2.38
CA ILE A 403 18.46 5.44 2.09
C ILE A 403 19.58 6.48 2.00
N LYS A 404 19.33 7.62 1.35
CA LYS A 404 20.30 8.72 1.27
C LYS A 404 20.66 9.26 2.66
N GLN A 405 19.67 9.50 3.52
CA GLN A 405 19.92 9.96 4.89
C GLN A 405 20.75 8.95 5.69
N ILE A 406 20.47 7.65 5.55
CA ILE A 406 21.20 6.59 6.24
C ILE A 406 22.66 6.53 5.77
N LYS A 407 22.91 6.63 4.46
CA LYS A 407 24.28 6.68 3.90
C LYS A 407 25.06 7.90 4.38
N GLU A 408 24.42 9.06 4.49
CA GLU A 408 25.09 10.33 4.84
C GLU A 408 25.32 10.50 6.35
N ARG A 409 24.39 10.04 7.19
CA ARG A 409 24.37 10.35 8.63
C ARG A 409 24.37 9.12 9.55
N GLY A 410 24.33 7.91 8.98
CA GLY A 410 24.19 6.66 9.73
C GLY A 410 22.74 6.31 10.08
N PRO A 411 22.51 5.27 10.89
CA PRO A 411 21.17 4.78 11.22
C PRO A 411 20.33 5.79 12.01
N PHE A 412 19.00 5.71 11.87
CA PHE A 412 18.08 6.46 12.73
C PHE A 412 18.18 5.99 14.18
N VAL A 413 18.11 6.92 15.13
CA VAL A 413 18.14 6.59 16.56
C VAL A 413 16.72 6.66 17.10
N LEU A 414 16.23 5.54 17.61
CA LEU A 414 14.97 5.46 18.37
C LEU A 414 15.31 5.41 19.85
N SER A 415 14.70 6.28 20.64
CA SER A 415 14.89 6.35 22.09
C SER A 415 13.58 6.62 22.78
N GLY A 416 13.40 6.06 23.97
CA GLY A 416 12.17 6.22 24.73
C GLY A 416 12.22 5.52 26.08
N GLU A 417 11.05 5.18 26.60
CA GLU A 417 10.93 4.40 27.82
C GLU A 417 11.58 3.01 27.64
N GLN A 418 12.44 2.62 28.58
CA GLN A 418 13.23 1.38 28.51
C GLN A 418 12.40 0.14 28.20
N SER A 419 11.23 -0.01 28.84
CA SER A 419 10.38 -1.19 28.65
C SER A 419 9.79 -1.26 27.24
N LEU A 420 9.44 -0.10 26.66
CA LEU A 420 8.91 0.00 25.30
C LEU A 420 10.02 -0.24 24.27
N MET A 421 11.20 0.33 24.49
CA MET A 421 12.35 0.15 23.60
C MET A 421 12.77 -1.31 23.49
N GLN A 422 12.82 -2.04 24.61
CA GLN A 422 13.09 -3.48 24.61
C GLN A 422 12.09 -4.28 23.76
N ARG A 423 10.81 -3.88 23.78
CA ARG A 423 9.76 -4.56 22.98
C ARG A 423 9.89 -4.27 21.50
N ILE A 424 10.17 -3.01 21.14
CA ILE A 424 10.43 -2.64 19.74
C ILE A 424 11.66 -3.38 19.23
N ASP A 425 12.75 -3.38 19.99
CA ASP A 425 14.00 -4.05 19.62
C ASP A 425 13.79 -5.55 19.40
N THR A 426 13.16 -6.24 20.36
CA THR A 426 12.84 -7.67 20.24
C THR A 426 11.99 -7.98 19.00
N LEU A 427 10.99 -7.15 18.71
CA LEU A 427 10.14 -7.33 17.53
C LEU A 427 10.95 -7.14 16.23
N LEU A 428 11.76 -6.08 16.17
CA LEU A 428 12.60 -5.78 15.00
C LEU A 428 13.67 -6.85 14.77
N GLU A 429 14.33 -7.34 15.82
CA GLU A 429 15.26 -8.47 15.76
C GLU A 429 14.58 -9.73 15.22
N SER A 430 13.33 -9.98 15.62
CA SER A 430 12.56 -11.11 15.10
C SER A 430 12.31 -11.00 13.59
N PHE A 431 12.07 -9.79 13.07
CA PHE A 431 11.89 -9.55 11.64
C PHE A 431 13.20 -9.76 10.86
N VAL A 432 14.33 -9.33 11.43
CA VAL A 432 15.66 -9.57 10.83
C VAL A 432 15.97 -11.06 10.79
N ALA A 433 15.78 -11.78 11.89
CA ALA A 433 16.05 -13.21 12.01
C ALA A 433 15.20 -14.06 11.03
N GLN A 434 13.98 -13.59 10.72
CA GLN A 434 13.06 -14.23 9.79
C GLN A 434 13.21 -13.72 8.35
N HIS A 435 14.23 -12.90 8.05
CA HIS A 435 14.50 -12.33 6.71
C HIS A 435 13.34 -11.49 6.13
N ARG A 436 12.61 -10.76 6.98
CA ARG A 436 11.44 -9.96 6.59
C ARG A 436 11.77 -8.52 6.18
N MET A 437 13.01 -8.08 6.40
CA MET A 437 13.43 -6.70 6.16
C MET A 437 13.93 -6.44 4.74
N LYS A 438 14.33 -7.49 4.02
CA LYS A 438 14.94 -7.41 2.67
C LYS A 438 14.70 -8.70 1.90
N LEU A 439 14.65 -8.64 0.58
CA LEU A 439 14.66 -9.82 -0.27
C LEU A 439 15.97 -10.63 -0.11
N PRO A 440 15.94 -11.96 -0.33
CA PRO A 440 17.14 -12.79 -0.26
C PRO A 440 18.24 -12.34 -1.23
N GLY A 441 19.49 -12.42 -0.81
CA GLY A 441 20.66 -12.21 -1.69
C GLY A 441 21.81 -11.44 -1.05
N THR A 442 21.52 -10.58 -0.07
CA THR A 442 22.54 -9.85 0.70
C THR A 442 22.16 -9.80 2.18
N ALA A 443 23.14 -9.62 3.06
CA ALA A 443 22.87 -9.40 4.48
C ALA A 443 22.13 -8.06 4.67
N TYR A 444 21.20 -8.05 5.62
CA TYR A 444 20.49 -6.83 6.02
C TYR A 444 21.30 -6.08 7.07
N GLU A 445 21.61 -4.81 6.79
CA GLU A 445 22.20 -3.89 7.75
C GLU A 445 21.08 -2.96 8.26
N PRO A 446 20.75 -2.98 9.58
CA PRO A 446 19.68 -2.16 10.11
C PRO A 446 19.87 -0.67 9.86
N CYS A 447 18.84 -0.01 9.32
CA CYS A 447 18.81 1.45 9.17
C CYS A 447 18.46 2.18 10.48
N TYR A 448 18.44 1.48 11.62
CA TYR A 448 18.01 1.99 12.91
C TYR A 448 18.90 1.46 14.04
N VAL A 449 18.89 2.18 15.16
CA VAL A 449 19.45 1.78 16.45
C VAL A 449 18.43 2.10 17.53
N VAL A 450 18.04 1.11 18.32
CA VAL A 450 17.17 1.28 19.49
C VAL A 450 18.05 1.53 20.73
N LYS A 451 17.73 2.57 21.51
CA LYS A 451 18.47 2.98 22.71
C LYS A 451 17.67 2.94 23.98
#